data_AF-A0A7Y8HZG6-F1
#
_entry.id   AF-A0A7Y8HZG6-F1
#
_cell.length_a   1.000
_cell.length_b   1.000
_cell.length_c   1.000
_cell.angle_alpha   90.00
_cell.angle_beta   90.00
_cell.angle_gamma   90.00
#
_symmetry.space_group_name_H-M   'P 1'
#
loop_
_entity.id
_entity.type
_entity.pdbx_description
1 polymer ?
#
loop_
_entity_poly.entity_id
_entity_poly.type
_entity_poly.pdbx_seq_one_letter_code
_entity_poly.pdbx_strand_id
1 'polypeptide(L)'
;LQLGTCTSLTPTISQGGSCTVTVTFSPTSEGSKTATLQIISNDSDSSPLNVSLSGTAVTQTVNLPDLTGQWLTMTQTCKAKKTGTKCKINGTLSIQNIGTQNATTSFVRYYLSTDNTYDSQDTFLKQVATGKVKVGKPKTKKLSYSFSSGQSASGQYVIAVIDADNTITESNETNNNISHYFEGEAPPADTTPPTITSIHPAGNATGVSVSTTISATFSEAMDSSTINTSTFIVSGVSGTVTYSGNTATFTPSGNLAYNTTYTATITTGVRDLAGNLMAADYTWSFTTTSSSEPPPTTLTNLFFLHHSTGDGLIVEGDMRGVISTYNSSHGTQFEFWDHGYNSDGLRNPQGEFTGTNYNIPGDNTDPDGLYNLWTSNETDYVNARNQILNNHEVIAFKSCFPASNIPDAATLAQYQTWYLGMRDFFDTRTDRLFIVMSTPPLHRLATNSTTAANARAFADWLCSDTYLSGHPNVRCFNLFDYLAHPDDGSSNANMLRYDYEGSHSDSDSHPNTLANQTVGPIFADFLCTSAASY
;
A
#
# COMPACT_ATOMS: atom_id res chain seq x y z
N LEU A 1 56.28 0.81 43.07
CA LEU A 1 57.66 0.30 42.88
C LEU A 1 57.60 -0.85 41.92
N GLN A 2 58.40 -0.83 40.87
CA GLN A 2 58.56 -1.93 39.93
C GLN A 2 59.99 -2.45 40.04
N LEU A 3 60.14 -3.76 40.17
CA LEU A 3 61.45 -4.40 40.23
C LEU A 3 62.12 -4.28 38.85
N GLY A 4 63.32 -3.70 38.81
CA GLY A 4 64.15 -3.59 37.62
C GLY A 4 64.98 -4.86 37.45
N THR A 5 66.31 -4.76 37.58
CA THR A 5 67.18 -5.96 37.61
C THR A 5 67.21 -6.67 38.96
N CYS A 6 66.68 -6.05 40.04
CA CYS A 6 66.48 -6.77 41.30
C CYS A 6 65.37 -7.82 41.11
N THR A 7 65.64 -9.10 41.37
CA THR A 7 64.67 -10.19 41.15
C THR A 7 63.61 -10.31 42.25
N SER A 8 63.79 -9.62 43.39
CA SER A 8 62.84 -9.56 44.51
C SER A 8 62.93 -8.23 45.26
N LEU A 9 61.96 -7.96 46.14
CA LEU A 9 61.94 -6.78 47.02
C LEU A 9 62.93 -6.86 48.20
N THR A 10 63.54 -8.03 48.43
CA THR A 10 64.60 -8.26 49.42
C THR A 10 65.77 -8.99 48.77
N PRO A 11 66.45 -8.37 47.79
CA PRO A 11 67.52 -9.05 47.06
C PRO A 11 68.78 -9.14 47.93
N THR A 12 69.56 -10.22 47.79
CA THR A 12 70.93 -10.27 48.32
C THR A 12 71.88 -9.72 47.27
N ILE A 13 72.58 -8.63 47.59
CA ILE A 13 73.58 -8.02 46.71
C ILE A 13 74.95 -8.37 47.25
N SER A 14 75.76 -9.10 46.46
CA SER A 14 77.13 -9.43 46.84
C SER A 14 78.03 -8.19 46.83
N GLN A 15 79.13 -8.22 47.58
CA GLN A 15 80.12 -7.14 47.62
C GLN A 15 80.55 -6.71 46.19
N GLY A 16 80.47 -5.42 45.89
CA GLY A 16 80.77 -4.85 44.57
C GLY A 16 79.67 -5.02 43.50
N GLY A 17 78.58 -5.73 43.81
CA GLY A 17 77.42 -5.88 42.92
C GLY A 17 76.42 -4.73 43.02
N SER A 18 75.48 -4.67 42.08
CA SER A 18 74.37 -3.71 42.08
C SER A 18 73.13 -4.30 41.42
N CYS A 19 71.94 -3.89 41.84
CA CYS A 19 70.69 -4.13 41.12
C CYS A 19 69.82 -2.86 41.11
N THR A 20 68.83 -2.80 40.21
CA THR A 20 68.00 -1.60 40.01
C THR A 20 66.53 -1.85 40.38
N VAL A 21 65.89 -0.81 40.94
CA VAL A 21 64.45 -0.71 41.14
C VAL A 21 63.93 0.58 40.52
N THR A 22 62.73 0.55 39.94
CA THR A 22 62.08 1.71 39.34
C THR A 22 60.95 2.21 40.25
N VAL A 23 60.97 3.49 40.57
CA VAL A 23 59.90 4.16 41.34
C VAL A 23 59.08 5.02 40.39
N THR A 24 57.80 4.67 40.22
CA THR A 24 56.85 5.46 39.41
C THR A 24 56.12 6.46 40.30
N PHE A 25 56.04 7.70 39.84
CA PHE A 25 55.36 8.79 40.50
C PHE A 25 54.01 9.07 39.80
N SER A 26 52.90 8.98 40.54
CA SER A 26 51.53 9.17 40.02
C SER A 26 50.71 10.05 40.97
N PRO A 27 50.95 11.38 40.97
CA PRO A 27 50.31 12.31 41.90
C PRO A 27 48.82 12.53 41.55
N THR A 28 47.98 12.67 42.57
CA THR A 28 46.54 12.98 42.44
C THR A 28 46.20 14.46 42.61
N SER A 29 47.22 15.31 42.85
CA SER A 29 47.07 16.78 42.98
C SER A 29 48.31 17.51 42.50
N GLU A 30 48.12 18.75 42.04
CA GLU A 30 49.21 19.63 41.57
C GLU A 30 50.23 19.98 42.67
N GLY A 31 51.36 20.51 42.22
CA GLY A 31 52.41 21.08 43.07
C GLY A 31 53.58 20.15 43.34
N SER A 32 54.59 20.69 44.02
CA SER A 32 55.79 19.95 44.42
C SER A 32 55.42 18.82 45.39
N LYS A 33 55.88 17.60 45.10
CA LYS A 33 55.78 16.43 45.97
C LYS A 33 57.17 15.96 46.35
N THR A 34 57.33 15.58 47.60
CA THR A 34 58.54 14.93 48.11
C THR A 34 58.16 13.61 48.75
N ALA A 35 59.07 12.64 48.69
CA ALA A 35 58.95 11.36 49.36
C ALA A 35 60.34 10.87 49.75
N THR A 36 60.42 9.92 50.68
CA THR A 36 61.69 9.28 51.04
C THR A 36 61.56 7.79 50.78
N LEU A 37 62.44 7.24 49.93
CA LEU A 37 62.59 5.80 49.77
C LEU A 37 63.59 5.31 50.82
N GLN A 38 63.13 4.50 51.74
CA GLN A 38 63.97 3.88 52.77
C GLN A 38 64.36 2.47 52.35
N ILE A 39 65.66 2.19 52.30
CA ILE A 39 66.22 0.87 51.99
C ILE A 39 66.84 0.31 53.25
N ILE A 40 66.23 -0.73 53.82
CA ILE A 40 66.75 -1.43 55.01
C ILE A 40 67.63 -2.58 54.53
N SER A 41 68.87 -2.63 54.99
CA SER A 41 69.83 -3.71 54.69
C SER A 41 70.55 -4.20 55.95
N ASN A 42 71.40 -5.21 55.79
CA ASN A 42 72.31 -5.69 56.84
C ASN A 42 73.71 -5.04 56.77
N ASP A 43 73.86 -3.96 56.00
CA ASP A 43 75.08 -3.15 55.96
C ASP A 43 75.21 -2.35 57.26
N SER A 44 76.32 -2.53 57.98
CA SER A 44 76.52 -1.91 59.30
C SER A 44 76.68 -0.39 59.26
N ASP A 45 77.05 0.16 58.10
CA ASP A 45 77.49 1.54 57.98
C ASP A 45 76.37 2.45 57.45
N SER A 46 75.39 1.87 56.76
CA SER A 46 74.42 2.64 55.97
C SER A 46 72.98 2.13 56.00
N SER A 47 72.60 1.32 56.99
CA SER A 47 71.22 0.82 57.15
C SER A 47 70.42 1.56 58.26
N PRO A 48 69.24 2.12 57.97
CA PRO A 48 68.61 2.19 56.66
C PRO A 48 69.14 3.35 55.81
N LEU A 49 69.33 3.12 54.51
CA LEU A 49 69.68 4.15 53.55
C LEU A 49 68.41 4.90 53.12
N ASN A 50 68.37 6.20 53.37
CA ASN A 50 67.26 7.06 52.96
C ASN A 50 67.62 7.80 51.67
N VAL A 51 66.82 7.60 50.62
CA VAL A 51 66.93 8.31 49.36
C VAL A 51 65.78 9.30 49.25
N SER A 52 66.10 10.59 49.27
CA SER A 52 65.11 11.65 49.05
C SER A 52 64.68 11.70 47.59
N LEU A 53 63.38 11.67 47.34
CA LEU A 53 62.74 11.80 46.04
C LEU A 53 61.99 13.14 45.99
N SER A 54 62.09 13.86 44.88
CA SER A 54 61.31 15.07 44.62
C SER A 54 60.83 15.11 43.18
N GLY A 55 59.67 15.73 42.97
CA GLY A 55 59.09 15.97 41.65
C GLY A 55 57.94 16.96 41.73
N THR A 56 57.58 17.59 40.61
CA THR A 56 56.46 18.55 40.55
C THR A 56 55.35 17.97 39.67
N ALA A 57 54.15 17.87 40.24
CA ALA A 57 52.95 17.55 39.49
C ALA A 57 52.43 18.82 38.79
N VAL A 58 52.32 18.79 37.47
CA VAL A 58 51.68 19.86 36.68
C VAL A 58 50.41 19.29 36.03
N THR A 59 49.36 20.11 35.93
CA THR A 59 48.18 19.77 35.13
C THR A 59 48.57 19.67 33.66
N GLN A 60 48.17 18.57 33.02
CA GLN A 60 48.31 18.45 31.57
C GLN A 60 47.21 19.31 30.92
N THR A 61 47.62 20.40 30.26
CA THR A 61 46.72 21.19 29.42
C THR A 61 46.52 20.43 28.11
N VAL A 62 45.39 19.73 27.98
CA VAL A 62 45.04 19.02 26.74
C VAL A 62 44.62 20.06 25.69
N ASN A 63 45.47 20.27 24.69
CA ASN A 63 45.23 21.25 23.63
C ASN A 63 44.26 20.69 22.58
N LEU A 64 42.98 20.59 22.90
CA LEU A 64 41.93 20.08 22.01
C LEU A 64 40.70 21.02 22.02
N PRO A 65 39.79 20.91 21.05
CA PRO A 65 38.43 21.45 21.17
C PRO A 65 37.68 20.84 22.36
N ASP A 66 36.65 21.52 22.84
CA ASP A 66 35.74 21.01 23.88
C ASP A 66 34.35 21.58 23.63
N LEU A 67 33.51 20.82 22.94
CA LEU A 67 32.18 21.19 22.56
C LEU A 67 31.22 20.90 23.71
N THR A 68 30.34 21.86 23.93
CA THR A 68 29.23 21.72 24.86
C THR A 68 28.12 22.66 24.42
N GLY A 69 27.02 22.74 25.16
CA GLY A 69 25.97 23.65 24.79
C GLY A 69 24.99 23.97 25.90
N GLN A 70 24.02 24.81 25.53
CA GLN A 70 22.89 25.14 26.38
C GLN A 70 21.69 25.50 25.52
N TRP A 71 20.50 25.10 25.95
CA TRP A 71 19.26 25.56 25.36
C TRP A 71 19.00 27.01 25.77
N LEU A 72 18.95 27.92 24.79
CA LEU A 72 18.57 29.32 25.02
C LEU A 72 17.05 29.46 25.12
N THR A 73 16.36 28.73 24.26
CA THR A 73 14.90 28.63 24.25
C THR A 73 14.50 27.22 23.89
N MET A 74 13.40 26.78 24.46
CA MET A 74 12.73 25.55 24.09
C MET A 74 11.25 25.71 24.43
N THR A 75 10.37 25.57 23.45
CA THR A 75 8.93 25.74 23.62
C THR A 75 8.16 24.70 22.86
N GLN A 76 6.99 24.33 23.40
CA GLN A 76 6.02 23.46 22.76
C GLN A 76 4.74 24.25 22.49
N THR A 77 4.14 24.00 21.34
CA THR A 77 2.81 24.50 20.99
C THR A 77 1.96 23.33 20.52
N CYS A 78 0.80 23.15 21.14
CA CYS A 78 -0.17 22.10 20.78
C CYS A 78 -1.45 22.74 20.27
N LYS A 79 -2.05 22.17 19.21
CA LYS A 79 -3.32 22.62 18.65
C LYS A 79 -4.24 21.43 18.43
N ALA A 80 -5.45 21.50 18.98
CA ALA A 80 -6.51 20.55 18.68
C ALA A 80 -6.86 20.59 17.17
N LYS A 81 -7.02 19.42 16.55
CA LYS A 81 -7.48 19.24 15.17
C LYS A 81 -8.53 18.14 15.15
N LYS A 82 -9.35 18.10 14.08
CA LYS A 82 -10.36 17.03 13.86
C LYS A 82 -9.75 15.61 13.82
N THR A 83 -8.45 15.50 13.58
CA THR A 83 -7.71 14.23 13.49
C THR A 83 -6.89 13.93 14.75
N GLY A 84 -7.14 14.65 15.86
CA GLY A 84 -6.37 14.60 17.11
C GLY A 84 -5.42 15.80 17.32
N THR A 85 -4.90 15.95 18.54
CA THR A 85 -4.01 17.07 18.92
C THR A 85 -2.67 16.99 18.20
N LYS A 86 -2.25 18.08 17.54
CA LYS A 86 -0.91 18.18 16.92
C LYS A 86 -0.02 19.13 17.71
N CYS A 87 1.12 18.63 18.17
CA CYS A 87 2.13 19.40 18.88
C CYS A 87 3.36 19.69 18.01
N LYS A 88 4.01 20.81 18.27
CA LYS A 88 5.26 21.25 17.63
C LYS A 88 6.20 21.84 18.66
N ILE A 89 7.46 21.41 18.65
CA ILE A 89 8.53 22.02 19.43
C ILE A 89 9.38 22.96 18.58
N ASN A 90 9.83 24.05 19.19
CA ASN A 90 10.83 24.95 18.63
C ASN A 90 11.86 25.29 19.71
N GLY A 91 13.13 25.11 19.39
CA GLY A 91 14.22 25.38 20.32
C GLY A 91 15.40 26.07 19.65
N THR A 92 16.19 26.80 20.43
CA THR A 92 17.47 27.38 20.00
C THR A 92 18.57 26.87 20.91
N LEU A 93 19.44 26.01 20.39
CA LEU A 93 20.63 25.51 21.07
C LEU A 93 21.80 26.46 20.81
N SER A 94 22.53 26.85 21.85
CA SER A 94 23.83 27.53 21.74
C SER A 94 24.94 26.50 21.96
N ILE A 95 25.68 26.18 20.90
CA ILE A 95 26.85 25.29 20.93
C ILE A 95 28.08 26.15 21.23
N GLN A 96 28.82 25.80 22.27
CA GLN A 96 30.02 26.46 22.74
C GLN A 96 31.23 25.57 22.49
N ASN A 97 32.39 26.19 22.30
CA ASN A 97 33.68 25.50 22.34
C ASN A 97 34.49 26.13 23.48
N ILE A 98 34.59 25.40 24.60
CA ILE A 98 35.29 25.81 25.83
C ILE A 98 36.74 25.32 25.87
N GLY A 99 37.17 24.61 24.83
CA GLY A 99 38.53 24.09 24.68
C GLY A 99 39.49 25.16 24.17
N THR A 100 40.65 24.72 23.72
CA THR A 100 41.76 25.60 23.30
C THR A 100 42.00 25.60 21.80
N GLN A 101 41.45 24.63 21.06
CA GLN A 101 41.47 24.58 19.60
C GLN A 101 40.09 24.77 18.97
N ASN A 102 40.05 25.24 17.72
CA ASN A 102 38.80 25.36 16.97
C ASN A 102 38.28 23.98 16.56
N ALA A 103 37.01 23.71 16.82
CA ALA A 103 36.32 22.51 16.35
C ALA A 103 35.97 22.66 14.86
N THR A 104 36.21 21.61 14.07
CA THR A 104 35.73 21.50 12.69
C THR A 104 34.21 21.32 12.65
N THR A 105 33.64 21.14 11.46
CA THR A 105 32.19 20.89 11.35
C THR A 105 31.90 19.43 11.73
N SER A 106 30.87 19.23 12.54
CA SER A 106 30.24 17.94 12.81
C SER A 106 28.71 18.13 12.77
N PHE A 107 27.95 17.25 13.43
CA PHE A 107 26.50 17.29 13.52
C PHE A 107 26.03 17.35 14.97
N VAL A 108 24.93 18.07 15.17
CA VAL A 108 24.07 17.90 16.34
C VAL A 108 22.85 17.09 15.93
N ARG A 109 22.54 16.03 16.68
CA ARG A 109 21.31 15.25 16.56
C ARG A 109 20.42 15.51 17.77
N TYR A 110 19.13 15.62 17.52
CA TYR A 110 18.11 15.89 18.52
C TYR A 110 17.25 14.66 18.70
N TYR A 111 17.01 14.29 19.95
CA TYR A 111 16.23 13.12 20.33
C TYR A 111 15.16 13.47 21.35
N LEU A 112 14.09 12.69 21.38
CA LEU A 112 13.11 12.66 22.46
C LEU A 112 13.42 11.45 23.36
N SER A 113 13.48 11.70 24.66
CA SER A 113 13.86 10.71 25.67
C SER A 113 12.91 10.71 26.86
N THR A 114 12.77 9.57 27.50
CA THR A 114 12.07 9.41 28.78
C THR A 114 12.91 9.83 29.99
N ASP A 115 14.23 9.94 29.81
CA ASP A 115 15.15 10.40 30.86
C ASP A 115 16.13 11.47 30.34
N ASN A 116 17.07 11.89 31.16
CA ASN A 116 18.00 12.97 30.84
C ASN A 116 19.31 12.50 30.20
N THR A 117 19.44 11.22 29.87
CA THR A 117 20.64 10.61 29.32
C THR A 117 20.42 10.14 27.90
N TYR A 118 21.43 10.30 27.04
CA TYR A 118 21.33 9.80 25.67
C TYR A 118 21.62 8.29 25.63
N ASP A 119 20.70 7.51 25.08
CA ASP A 119 20.90 6.10 24.82
C ASP A 119 20.19 5.59 23.53
N SER A 120 20.24 4.28 23.31
CA SER A 120 19.69 3.63 22.10
C SER A 120 18.14 3.60 22.01
N GLN A 121 17.43 3.86 23.12
CA GLN A 121 15.97 3.88 23.20
C GLN A 121 15.39 5.24 22.81
N ASP A 122 16.25 6.26 22.71
CA ASP A 122 15.83 7.61 22.38
C ASP A 122 15.36 7.75 20.94
N THR A 123 14.26 8.47 20.75
CA THR A 123 13.64 8.66 19.44
C THR A 123 14.30 9.82 18.70
N PHE A 124 14.94 9.54 17.56
CA PHE A 124 15.53 10.56 16.71
C PHE A 124 14.47 11.54 16.15
N LEU A 125 14.74 12.84 16.29
CA LEU A 125 13.86 13.92 15.80
C LEU A 125 14.43 14.63 14.58
N LYS A 126 15.70 15.07 14.66
CA LYS A 126 16.31 15.91 13.61
C LYS A 126 17.83 15.95 13.72
N GLN A 127 18.51 16.23 12.61
CA GLN A 127 19.95 16.51 12.58
C GLN A 127 20.23 17.88 11.93
N VAL A 128 21.25 18.58 12.42
CA VAL A 128 21.74 19.84 11.84
C VAL A 128 23.27 19.88 11.93
N ALA A 129 23.96 20.37 10.89
CA ALA A 129 25.41 20.57 10.96
C ALA A 129 25.77 21.67 11.98
N THR A 130 26.77 21.44 12.83
CA THR A 130 27.27 22.43 13.80
C THR A 130 27.93 23.63 13.08
N GLY A 131 28.61 23.34 11.97
CA GLY A 131 29.56 24.26 11.34
C GLY A 131 30.83 24.42 12.21
N LYS A 132 31.86 25.09 11.69
CA LYS A 132 33.08 25.35 12.46
C LYS A 132 32.78 26.18 13.72
N VAL A 133 33.03 25.62 14.92
CA VAL A 133 32.83 26.29 16.21
C VAL A 133 34.18 26.75 16.76
N LYS A 134 34.40 28.07 16.73
CA LYS A 134 35.66 28.65 17.20
C LYS A 134 35.65 28.81 18.71
N VAL A 135 36.83 28.72 19.33
CA VAL A 135 37.02 28.94 20.77
C VAL A 135 36.39 30.28 21.19
N GLY A 136 35.56 30.25 22.23
CA GLY A 136 34.88 31.43 22.77
C GLY A 136 33.85 32.09 21.85
N LYS A 137 33.53 31.50 20.69
CA LYS A 137 32.55 32.03 19.71
C LYS A 137 31.41 31.04 19.49
N PRO A 138 30.37 31.05 20.34
CA PRO A 138 29.25 30.12 20.25
C PRO A 138 28.51 30.20 18.91
N LYS A 139 27.91 29.07 18.52
CA LYS A 139 27.05 28.93 17.34
C LYS A 139 25.65 28.53 17.76
N THR A 140 24.64 29.24 17.25
CA THR A 140 23.25 28.90 17.52
C THR A 140 22.68 27.97 16.44
N LYS A 141 21.88 26.98 16.85
CA LYS A 141 21.17 26.03 15.99
C LYS A 141 19.71 25.94 16.39
N LYS A 142 18.82 25.98 15.39
CA LYS A 142 17.38 25.93 15.59
C LYS A 142 16.86 24.50 15.42
N LEU A 143 16.13 24.03 16.42
CA LEU A 143 15.28 22.85 16.33
C LEU A 143 13.86 23.31 16.01
N SER A 144 13.23 22.66 15.03
CA SER A 144 11.80 22.78 14.75
C SER A 144 11.33 21.40 14.31
N TYR A 145 10.42 20.81 15.09
CA TYR A 145 9.92 19.45 14.88
C TYR A 145 8.42 19.39 15.19
N SER A 146 7.67 18.74 14.30
CA SER A 146 6.22 18.54 14.44
C SER A 146 5.95 17.06 14.71
N PHE A 147 5.25 16.77 15.80
CA PHE A 147 4.89 15.41 16.18
C PHE A 147 3.71 14.88 15.36
N SER A 148 3.58 13.56 15.31
CA SER A 148 2.37 12.90 14.83
C SER A 148 1.18 13.22 15.73
N SER A 149 -0.04 12.92 15.27
CA SER A 149 -1.25 13.19 16.06
C SER A 149 -1.19 12.46 17.41
N GLY A 150 -1.55 13.15 18.49
CA GLY A 150 -1.54 12.63 19.86
C GLY A 150 -0.17 12.61 20.56
N GLN A 151 0.94 12.83 19.83
CA GLN A 151 2.28 12.84 20.40
C GLN A 151 2.72 14.26 20.83
N SER A 152 3.49 14.33 21.92
CA SER A 152 4.06 15.58 22.43
C SER A 152 5.38 15.33 23.17
N ALA A 153 6.13 16.39 23.45
CA ALA A 153 7.30 16.36 24.34
C ALA A 153 6.93 16.57 25.82
N SER A 154 5.67 16.83 26.17
CA SER A 154 5.26 17.06 27.56
C SER A 154 5.64 15.87 28.45
N GLY A 155 6.29 16.13 29.59
CA GLY A 155 6.74 15.10 30.52
C GLY A 155 7.96 14.30 30.04
N GLN A 156 8.62 14.75 28.97
CA GLN A 156 9.80 14.09 28.39
C GLN A 156 10.96 15.07 28.27
N TYR A 157 12.13 14.53 27.92
CA TYR A 157 13.33 15.29 27.64
C TYR A 157 13.56 15.42 26.13
N VAL A 158 14.05 16.57 25.70
CA VAL A 158 14.69 16.72 24.40
C VAL A 158 16.19 16.81 24.60
N ILE A 159 16.92 15.85 24.04
CA ILE A 159 18.38 15.74 24.17
C ILE A 159 19.03 16.17 22.86
N ALA A 160 19.96 17.12 22.93
CA ALA A 160 20.86 17.45 21.84
C ALA A 160 22.21 16.76 22.06
N VAL A 161 22.59 15.88 21.13
CA VAL A 161 23.89 15.22 21.09
C VAL A 161 24.77 15.98 20.12
N ILE A 162 25.74 16.74 20.64
CA ILE A 162 26.73 17.50 19.88
C ILE A 162 27.87 16.54 19.48
N ASP A 163 28.46 16.76 18.31
CA ASP A 163 29.39 15.81 17.68
C ASP A 163 28.85 14.37 17.66
N ALA A 164 27.61 14.21 17.19
CA ALA A 164 26.88 12.93 17.31
C ALA A 164 27.52 11.73 16.58
N ASP A 165 28.52 11.97 15.72
CA ASP A 165 29.31 10.95 15.04
C ASP A 165 30.68 10.71 15.69
N ASN A 166 30.98 11.40 16.79
CA ASN A 166 32.24 11.35 17.55
C ASN A 166 33.46 11.57 16.64
N THR A 167 33.38 12.59 15.78
CA THR A 167 34.37 12.87 14.72
C THR A 167 35.41 13.90 15.13
N ILE A 168 35.16 14.64 16.21
CA ILE A 168 36.06 15.66 16.75
C ILE A 168 36.59 15.08 18.05
N THR A 169 37.91 14.86 18.13
CA THR A 169 38.52 14.45 19.39
C THR A 169 38.60 15.64 20.33
N GLU A 170 38.00 15.50 21.51
CA GLU A 170 37.78 16.60 22.45
C GLU A 170 38.58 16.44 23.74
N SER A 171 38.79 17.51 24.49
CA SER A 171 39.38 17.41 25.84
C SER A 171 38.42 16.79 26.86
N ASN A 172 37.11 16.83 26.58
CA ASN A 172 36.07 16.18 27.35
C ASN A 172 35.00 15.65 26.40
N GLU A 173 34.82 14.33 26.37
CA GLU A 173 33.83 13.68 25.51
C GLU A 173 32.46 13.51 26.19
N THR A 174 32.34 13.90 27.47
CA THR A 174 31.16 13.56 28.30
C THR A 174 30.15 14.70 28.44
N ASN A 175 30.47 15.90 27.93
CA ASN A 175 29.66 17.12 28.05
C ASN A 175 29.00 17.57 26.72
N ASN A 176 28.93 16.66 25.75
CA ASN A 176 28.31 16.87 24.44
C ASN A 176 26.78 16.71 24.43
N ASN A 177 26.20 16.15 25.51
CA ASN A 177 24.77 15.85 25.60
C ASN A 177 24.05 16.90 26.44
N ILE A 178 23.13 17.65 25.83
CA ILE A 178 22.38 18.74 26.47
C ILE A 178 20.89 18.42 26.49
N SER A 179 20.36 18.09 27.67
CA SER A 179 18.94 17.77 27.87
C SER A 179 18.11 19.01 28.24
N HIS A 180 16.86 19.06 27.80
CA HIS A 180 15.83 19.98 28.30
C HIS A 180 14.56 19.21 28.63
N TYR A 181 14.07 19.33 29.87
CA TYR A 181 12.81 18.74 30.29
C TYR A 181 11.64 19.66 29.97
N PHE A 182 10.59 19.10 29.37
CA PHE A 182 9.32 19.80 29.23
C PHE A 182 8.43 19.48 30.43
N GLU A 183 8.32 20.42 31.37
CA GLU A 183 7.36 20.33 32.47
C GLU A 183 5.95 20.17 31.90
N GLY A 184 5.26 19.08 32.28
CA GLY A 184 3.97 18.72 31.73
C GLY A 184 2.80 19.25 32.55
N GLU A 185 1.97 20.10 31.95
CA GLU A 185 0.57 19.72 31.80
C GLU A 185 0.46 18.99 30.45
N ALA A 186 -0.04 17.76 30.48
CA ALA A 186 -0.35 17.03 29.26
C ALA A 186 -1.34 17.87 28.41
N PRO A 187 -1.29 17.80 27.06
CA PRO A 187 -2.44 18.26 26.28
C PRO A 187 -3.70 17.59 26.87
N PRO A 188 -4.85 18.30 26.95
CA PRO A 188 -6.05 17.71 27.53
C PRO A 188 -6.29 16.37 26.85
N ALA A 189 -6.38 15.32 27.67
CA ALA A 189 -6.64 13.97 27.17
C ALA A 189 -7.89 14.02 26.31
N ASP A 190 -7.86 13.35 25.17
CA ASP A 190 -9.10 13.16 24.43
C ASP A 190 -9.99 12.26 25.28
N THR A 191 -11.06 12.85 25.80
CA THR A 191 -12.07 12.16 26.61
C THR A 191 -13.38 12.03 25.86
N THR A 192 -13.39 12.33 24.56
CA THR A 192 -14.60 12.30 23.73
C THR A 192 -14.83 10.87 23.25
N PRO A 193 -15.95 10.22 23.60
CA PRO A 193 -16.25 8.90 23.07
C PRO A 193 -16.53 8.97 21.55
N PRO A 194 -16.09 7.96 20.78
CA PRO A 194 -16.45 7.87 19.38
C PRO A 194 -17.97 7.66 19.23
N THR A 195 -18.53 8.20 18.15
CA THR A 195 -19.96 8.08 17.79
C THR A 195 -20.11 7.64 16.33
N ILE A 196 -21.27 7.13 15.95
CA ILE A 196 -21.57 6.80 14.54
C ILE A 196 -22.17 8.03 13.85
N THR A 197 -21.56 8.45 12.75
CA THR A 197 -21.98 9.62 11.96
C THR A 197 -22.81 9.25 10.74
N SER A 198 -22.64 8.04 10.20
CA SER A 198 -23.45 7.51 9.11
C SER A 198 -23.46 5.98 9.12
N ILE A 199 -24.54 5.41 8.58
CA ILE A 199 -24.75 3.98 8.43
C ILE A 199 -25.27 3.67 7.02
N HIS A 200 -24.94 2.48 6.53
CA HIS A 200 -25.49 1.89 5.32
C HIS A 200 -25.75 0.40 5.56
N PRO A 201 -26.89 -0.17 5.14
CA PRO A 201 -28.10 0.52 4.68
C PRO A 201 -28.62 1.53 5.72
N ALA A 202 -29.40 2.51 5.27
CA ALA A 202 -30.00 3.49 6.18
C ALA A 202 -30.94 2.79 7.19
N GLY A 203 -31.04 3.34 8.40
CA GLY A 203 -31.91 2.81 9.45
C GLY A 203 -33.37 2.72 8.98
N ASN A 204 -33.98 1.55 9.20
CA ASN A 204 -35.32 1.18 8.75
C ASN A 204 -35.53 1.20 7.23
N ALA A 205 -34.46 1.20 6.43
CA ALA A 205 -34.59 1.08 4.97
C ALA A 205 -35.29 -0.24 4.60
N THR A 206 -36.14 -0.20 3.58
CA THR A 206 -36.79 -1.35 2.97
C THR A 206 -36.30 -1.49 1.53
N GLY A 207 -36.52 -2.64 0.88
CA GLY A 207 -36.09 -2.83 -0.52
C GLY A 207 -34.58 -3.00 -0.67
N VAL A 208 -33.85 -3.25 0.42
CA VAL A 208 -32.39 -3.37 0.40
C VAL A 208 -31.97 -4.63 -0.36
N SER A 209 -30.96 -4.53 -1.22
CA SER A 209 -30.42 -5.68 -1.94
C SER A 209 -29.96 -6.79 -0.98
N VAL A 210 -30.24 -8.05 -1.33
CA VAL A 210 -29.76 -9.21 -0.58
C VAL A 210 -28.24 -9.39 -0.63
N SER A 211 -27.56 -8.78 -1.60
CA SER A 211 -26.10 -8.79 -1.74
C SER A 211 -25.42 -7.56 -1.10
N THR A 212 -26.17 -6.74 -0.35
CA THR A 212 -25.63 -5.51 0.25
C THR A 212 -24.50 -5.80 1.23
N THR A 213 -23.51 -4.91 1.28
CA THR A 213 -22.63 -4.78 2.43
C THR A 213 -23.28 -3.87 3.49
N ILE A 214 -22.83 -3.98 4.73
CA ILE A 214 -23.33 -3.20 5.86
C ILE A 214 -22.16 -2.39 6.42
N SER A 215 -22.28 -1.08 6.58
CA SER A 215 -21.18 -0.22 7.04
C SER A 215 -21.63 0.82 8.05
N ALA A 216 -20.69 1.22 8.92
CA ALA A 216 -20.85 2.31 9.87
C ALA A 216 -19.59 3.20 9.88
N THR A 217 -19.78 4.51 9.80
CA THR A 217 -18.69 5.49 9.84
C THR A 217 -18.63 6.17 11.20
N PHE A 218 -17.47 6.12 11.84
CA PHE A 218 -17.21 6.73 13.15
C PHE A 218 -16.92 8.23 13.04
N SER A 219 -17.15 8.99 14.11
CA SER A 219 -16.85 10.42 14.21
C SER A 219 -15.35 10.73 14.18
N GLU A 220 -14.53 9.72 14.46
CA GLU A 220 -13.08 9.82 14.58
C GLU A 220 -12.39 8.48 14.26
N ALA A 221 -11.07 8.50 14.26
CA ALA A 221 -10.26 7.33 13.92
C ALA A 221 -10.27 6.33 15.08
N MET A 222 -10.50 5.06 14.74
CA MET A 222 -10.65 3.99 15.71
C MET A 222 -9.40 3.13 15.81
N ASP A 223 -9.21 2.48 16.95
CA ASP A 223 -8.28 1.35 17.06
C ASP A 223 -8.84 0.17 16.26
N SER A 224 -8.28 -0.02 15.06
CA SER A 224 -8.68 -1.06 14.12
C SER A 224 -8.66 -2.48 14.72
N SER A 225 -7.82 -2.75 15.73
CA SER A 225 -7.76 -4.07 16.37
C SER A 225 -9.04 -4.43 17.14
N THR A 226 -9.79 -3.40 17.54
CA THR A 226 -11.06 -3.55 18.27
C THR A 226 -12.28 -3.64 17.35
N ILE A 227 -12.10 -3.45 16.04
CA ILE A 227 -13.18 -3.54 15.03
C ILE A 227 -13.06 -4.88 14.32
N ASN A 228 -13.93 -5.82 14.70
CA ASN A 228 -13.92 -7.18 14.17
C ASN A 228 -15.33 -7.78 14.29
N THR A 229 -15.49 -9.06 13.92
CA THR A 229 -16.79 -9.75 13.91
C THR A 229 -17.42 -9.95 15.30
N SER A 230 -16.70 -9.67 16.39
CA SER A 230 -17.27 -9.67 17.74
C SER A 230 -17.81 -8.30 18.18
N THR A 231 -17.41 -7.22 17.49
CA THR A 231 -17.79 -5.85 17.83
C THR A 231 -18.63 -5.16 16.76
N PHE A 232 -18.62 -5.67 15.52
CA PHE A 232 -19.57 -5.34 14.46
C PHE A 232 -20.33 -6.61 14.05
N ILE A 233 -21.56 -6.72 14.53
CA ILE A 233 -22.39 -7.92 14.43
C ILE A 233 -23.60 -7.63 13.55
N VAL A 234 -23.95 -8.58 12.67
CA VAL A 234 -25.26 -8.62 12.00
C VAL A 234 -25.98 -9.88 12.47
N SER A 235 -27.12 -9.71 13.14
CA SER A 235 -27.80 -10.82 13.83
C SER A 235 -28.14 -11.97 12.88
N GLY A 236 -27.67 -13.18 13.21
CA GLY A 236 -27.91 -14.40 12.42
C GLY A 236 -27.14 -14.49 11.10
N VAL A 237 -26.19 -13.58 10.82
CA VAL A 237 -25.42 -13.54 9.58
C VAL A 237 -23.93 -13.71 9.89
N SER A 238 -23.27 -14.63 9.19
CA SER A 238 -21.81 -14.74 9.21
C SER A 238 -21.20 -13.86 8.12
N GLY A 239 -19.98 -13.38 8.35
CA GLY A 239 -19.31 -12.47 7.42
C GLY A 239 -17.94 -12.04 7.90
N THR A 240 -17.31 -11.16 7.16
CA THR A 240 -16.01 -10.55 7.49
C THR A 240 -16.17 -9.08 7.80
N VAL A 241 -15.35 -8.56 8.71
CA VAL A 241 -15.30 -7.12 9.05
C VAL A 241 -13.98 -6.53 8.61
N THR A 242 -14.03 -5.43 7.88
CA THR A 242 -12.86 -4.61 7.51
C THR A 242 -13.03 -3.19 8.02
N TYR A 243 -11.92 -2.51 8.30
CA TYR A 243 -11.91 -1.11 8.71
C TYR A 243 -10.92 -0.32 7.86
N SER A 244 -11.39 0.77 7.23
CA SER A 244 -10.56 1.67 6.43
C SER A 244 -11.02 3.12 6.59
N GLY A 245 -10.06 4.04 6.74
CA GLY A 245 -10.33 5.43 7.06
C GLY A 245 -11.05 5.55 8.41
N ASN A 246 -12.34 5.83 8.37
CA ASN A 246 -13.22 5.93 9.54
C ASN A 246 -14.42 4.97 9.44
N THR A 247 -14.44 4.06 8.48
CA THR A 247 -15.60 3.25 8.15
C THR A 247 -15.31 1.77 8.38
N ALA A 248 -16.10 1.15 9.25
CA ALA A 248 -16.16 -0.31 9.37
C ALA A 248 -17.17 -0.85 8.37
N THR A 249 -16.84 -1.95 7.70
CA THR A 249 -17.70 -2.63 6.73
C THR A 249 -17.79 -4.11 7.08
N PHE A 250 -19.01 -4.59 7.30
CA PHE A 250 -19.38 -5.99 7.41
C PHE A 250 -19.83 -6.50 6.03
N THR A 251 -19.15 -7.54 5.54
CA THR A 251 -19.50 -8.22 4.28
C THR A 251 -20.08 -9.59 4.62
N PRO A 252 -21.37 -9.84 4.38
CA PRO A 252 -21.97 -11.16 4.55
C PRO A 252 -21.22 -12.24 3.74
N SER A 253 -21.11 -13.45 4.29
CA SER A 253 -20.46 -14.59 3.62
C SER A 253 -21.26 -15.15 2.43
N GLY A 254 -22.53 -14.75 2.32
CA GLY A 254 -23.44 -15.04 1.20
C GLY A 254 -24.63 -14.08 1.21
N ASN A 255 -25.48 -14.18 0.20
CA ASN A 255 -26.67 -13.33 0.11
C ASN A 255 -27.56 -13.47 1.35
N LEU A 256 -28.08 -12.33 1.80
CA LEU A 256 -29.10 -12.24 2.83
C LEU A 256 -30.42 -12.85 2.33
N ALA A 257 -31.29 -13.28 3.24
CA ALA A 257 -32.62 -13.77 2.90
C ALA A 257 -33.51 -12.61 2.43
N TYR A 258 -34.42 -12.88 1.49
CA TYR A 258 -35.42 -11.93 1.02
C TYR A 258 -36.46 -11.61 2.10
N ASN A 259 -37.09 -10.45 1.97
CA ASN A 259 -38.16 -9.97 2.86
C ASN A 259 -37.82 -10.15 4.36
N THR A 260 -36.55 -10.01 4.71
CA THR A 260 -36.02 -10.32 6.03
C THR A 260 -35.45 -9.06 6.64
N THR A 261 -35.89 -8.74 7.86
CA THR A 261 -35.33 -7.65 8.64
C THR A 261 -34.07 -8.14 9.35
N TYR A 262 -32.95 -7.47 9.06
CA TYR A 262 -31.67 -7.69 9.73
C TYR A 262 -31.38 -6.55 10.69
N THR A 263 -30.75 -6.87 11.82
CA THR A 263 -30.27 -5.90 12.82
C THR A 263 -28.75 -5.95 12.86
N ALA A 264 -28.13 -4.80 12.64
CA ALA A 264 -26.70 -4.59 12.78
C ALA A 264 -26.39 -3.84 14.09
N THR A 265 -25.29 -4.23 14.73
CA THR A 265 -24.85 -3.70 16.03
C THR A 265 -23.37 -3.39 15.99
N ILE A 266 -22.99 -2.16 16.34
CA ILE A 266 -21.65 -1.82 16.80
C ILE A 266 -21.67 -1.80 18.33
N THR A 267 -20.89 -2.66 18.96
CA THR A 267 -20.85 -2.78 20.42
C THR A 267 -19.98 -1.72 21.08
N THR A 268 -20.17 -1.48 22.37
CA THR A 268 -19.26 -0.70 23.24
C THR A 268 -17.83 -1.22 23.33
N GLY A 269 -17.52 -2.41 22.78
CA GLY A 269 -16.17 -2.98 22.77
C GLY A 269 -15.18 -2.27 21.84
N VAL A 270 -15.66 -1.44 20.91
CA VAL A 270 -14.80 -0.62 20.04
C VAL A 270 -14.27 0.60 20.80
N ARG A 271 -13.02 0.98 20.51
CA ARG A 271 -12.38 2.17 21.11
C ARG A 271 -11.67 3.03 20.08
N ASP A 272 -11.55 4.32 20.37
CA ASP A 272 -10.71 5.22 19.59
C ASP A 272 -9.20 5.01 19.87
N LEU A 273 -8.35 5.76 19.19
CA LEU A 273 -6.89 5.70 19.38
C LEU A 273 -6.42 6.25 20.75
N ALA A 274 -7.25 7.02 21.45
CA ALA A 274 -6.99 7.52 22.80
C ALA A 274 -7.48 6.55 23.89
N GLY A 275 -8.21 5.49 23.52
CA GLY A 275 -8.75 4.47 24.40
C GLY A 275 -10.18 4.73 24.89
N ASN A 276 -10.88 5.75 24.40
CA ASN A 276 -12.28 5.98 24.77
C ASN A 276 -13.18 4.94 24.09
N LEU A 277 -14.01 4.27 24.90
CA LEU A 277 -15.02 3.32 24.40
C LEU A 277 -16.23 4.08 23.85
N MET A 278 -16.95 3.47 22.90
CA MET A 278 -18.29 3.94 22.57
C MET A 278 -19.18 3.95 23.83
N ALA A 279 -19.97 5.01 24.01
CA ALA A 279 -20.78 5.20 25.21
C ALA A 279 -21.92 4.18 25.35
N ALA A 280 -22.45 3.70 24.23
CA ALA A 280 -23.52 2.70 24.16
C ALA A 280 -23.42 1.92 22.85
N ASP A 281 -24.00 0.72 22.80
CA ASP A 281 -24.15 -0.03 21.57
C ASP A 281 -24.98 0.79 20.56
N TYR A 282 -24.52 0.84 19.31
CA TYR A 282 -25.26 1.47 18.23
C TYR A 282 -25.94 0.40 17.40
N THR A 283 -27.26 0.39 17.38
CA THR A 283 -28.06 -0.60 16.67
C THR A 283 -28.91 0.04 15.59
N TRP A 284 -29.02 -0.61 14.45
CA TRP A 284 -29.97 -0.24 13.40
C TRP A 284 -30.46 -1.48 12.69
N SER A 285 -31.62 -1.37 12.06
CA SER A 285 -32.20 -2.46 11.26
C SER A 285 -32.50 -2.00 9.86
N PHE A 286 -32.56 -2.95 8.93
CA PHE A 286 -33.00 -2.74 7.56
C PHE A 286 -33.73 -4.01 7.09
N THR A 287 -34.61 -3.87 6.10
CA THR A 287 -35.36 -4.98 5.53
C THR A 287 -34.95 -5.18 4.08
N THR A 288 -34.53 -6.40 3.77
CA THR A 288 -34.19 -6.79 2.39
C THR A 288 -35.43 -6.73 1.50
N THR A 289 -35.20 -6.58 0.20
CA THR A 289 -36.28 -6.52 -0.79
C THR A 289 -37.23 -7.72 -0.65
N SER A 290 -38.53 -7.45 -0.83
CA SER A 290 -39.55 -8.50 -0.84
C SER A 290 -39.32 -9.43 -2.02
N SER A 291 -39.52 -10.74 -1.85
CA SER A 291 -39.62 -11.67 -2.98
C SER A 291 -40.98 -11.50 -3.68
N SER A 292 -41.25 -10.31 -4.23
CA SER A 292 -42.50 -10.03 -4.95
C SER A 292 -42.29 -10.18 -6.46
N GLU A 293 -41.83 -11.37 -6.85
CA GLU A 293 -41.82 -12.04 -8.17
C GLU A 293 -41.06 -13.35 -7.92
N PRO A 294 -41.30 -14.50 -8.60
CA PRO A 294 -40.18 -15.44 -8.79
C PRO A 294 -39.01 -14.59 -9.33
N PRO A 295 -37.74 -14.88 -8.99
CA PRO A 295 -36.65 -14.16 -9.65
C PRO A 295 -36.94 -14.19 -11.16
N PRO A 296 -36.85 -13.06 -11.89
CA PRO A 296 -36.93 -13.16 -13.33
C PRO A 296 -35.78 -14.09 -13.72
N THR A 297 -36.12 -15.32 -14.08
CA THR A 297 -35.19 -16.31 -14.62
C THR A 297 -35.05 -16.08 -16.13
N THR A 298 -35.22 -14.83 -16.53
CA THR A 298 -35.06 -14.35 -17.89
C THR A 298 -34.17 -13.13 -17.79
N LEU A 299 -32.89 -13.31 -18.11
CA LEU A 299 -31.94 -12.20 -18.18
C LEU A 299 -32.39 -11.28 -19.31
N THR A 300 -32.80 -10.05 -19.01
CA THR A 300 -33.33 -9.12 -20.03
C THR A 300 -32.32 -8.05 -20.42
N ASN A 301 -31.36 -7.74 -19.56
CA ASN A 301 -30.37 -6.73 -19.82
C ASN A 301 -29.11 -7.32 -20.49
N LEU A 302 -28.98 -7.08 -21.80
CA LEU A 302 -27.83 -7.48 -22.60
C LEU A 302 -26.81 -6.36 -22.64
N PHE A 303 -25.54 -6.67 -22.43
CA PHE A 303 -24.45 -5.71 -22.44
C PHE A 303 -23.29 -6.20 -23.27
N PHE A 304 -22.78 -5.35 -24.16
CA PHE A 304 -21.55 -5.61 -24.90
C PHE A 304 -20.48 -4.56 -24.59
N LEU A 305 -19.42 -4.97 -23.89
CA LEU A 305 -18.22 -4.17 -23.75
C LEU A 305 -17.34 -4.38 -24.99
N HIS A 306 -17.15 -3.31 -25.77
CA HIS A 306 -16.45 -3.42 -27.04
C HIS A 306 -15.57 -2.20 -27.33
N HIS A 307 -14.79 -2.34 -28.38
CA HIS A 307 -14.00 -1.28 -28.98
C HIS A 307 -13.81 -1.64 -30.47
N SER A 308 -13.61 -0.63 -31.31
CA SER A 308 -13.24 -0.77 -32.73
C SER A 308 -14.20 -1.73 -33.48
N THR A 309 -13.81 -2.97 -33.79
CA THR A 309 -14.61 -3.91 -34.59
C THR A 309 -15.98 -4.23 -34.01
N GLY A 310 -16.19 -4.05 -32.70
CA GLY A 310 -17.49 -4.26 -32.08
C GLY A 310 -18.55 -3.23 -32.50
N ASP A 311 -18.13 -1.99 -32.76
CA ASP A 311 -19.05 -0.94 -33.21
C ASP A 311 -19.60 -1.24 -34.61
N GLY A 312 -18.75 -1.78 -35.49
CA GLY A 312 -19.16 -2.25 -36.82
C GLY A 312 -20.25 -3.32 -36.74
N LEU A 313 -20.10 -4.33 -35.87
CA LEU A 313 -21.14 -5.35 -35.65
C LEU A 313 -22.46 -4.72 -35.20
N ILE A 314 -22.40 -3.73 -34.32
CA ILE A 314 -23.59 -3.09 -33.75
C ILE A 314 -24.30 -2.23 -34.80
N VAL A 315 -23.55 -1.35 -35.46
CA VAL A 315 -24.10 -0.30 -36.33
C VAL A 315 -24.32 -0.82 -37.75
N GLU A 316 -23.30 -1.38 -38.38
CA GLU A 316 -23.40 -1.89 -39.76
C GLU A 316 -24.11 -3.25 -39.81
N GLY A 317 -23.96 -4.05 -38.76
CA GLY A 317 -24.62 -5.35 -38.61
C GLY A 317 -26.04 -5.31 -38.02
N ASP A 318 -26.57 -4.12 -37.73
CA ASP A 318 -27.94 -3.90 -37.21
C ASP A 318 -28.32 -4.80 -36.02
N MET A 319 -27.40 -4.98 -35.05
CA MET A 319 -27.67 -5.83 -33.89
C MET A 319 -28.93 -5.38 -33.14
N ARG A 320 -29.16 -4.07 -33.01
CA ARG A 320 -30.33 -3.51 -32.32
C ARG A 320 -31.63 -3.86 -33.04
N GLY A 321 -31.68 -3.77 -34.37
CA GLY A 321 -32.84 -4.17 -35.16
C GLY A 321 -33.11 -5.67 -35.07
N VAL A 322 -32.06 -6.50 -35.06
CA VAL A 322 -32.17 -7.95 -34.90
C VAL A 322 -32.72 -8.33 -33.53
N ILE A 323 -32.22 -7.71 -32.45
CA ILE A 323 -32.73 -7.93 -31.09
C ILE A 323 -34.20 -7.47 -30.96
N SER A 324 -34.55 -6.34 -31.58
CA SER A 324 -35.95 -5.87 -31.63
C SER A 324 -36.88 -6.86 -32.36
N THR A 325 -36.39 -7.46 -33.46
CA THR A 325 -37.11 -8.49 -34.21
C THR A 325 -37.24 -9.79 -33.40
N TYR A 326 -36.18 -10.18 -32.68
CA TYR A 326 -36.20 -11.33 -31.77
C TYR A 326 -37.26 -11.13 -30.67
N ASN A 327 -37.26 -9.96 -30.02
CA ASN A 327 -38.27 -9.58 -29.01
C ASN A 327 -39.69 -9.70 -29.54
N SER A 328 -39.95 -9.16 -30.73
CA SER A 328 -41.27 -9.20 -31.35
C SER A 328 -41.72 -10.64 -31.70
N SER A 329 -40.78 -11.49 -32.14
CA SER A 329 -41.08 -12.87 -32.57
C SER A 329 -41.18 -13.87 -31.42
N HIS A 330 -40.49 -13.64 -30.30
CA HIS A 330 -40.41 -14.55 -29.16
C HIS A 330 -41.14 -14.04 -27.91
N GLY A 331 -41.72 -12.84 -27.95
CA GLY A 331 -42.39 -12.23 -26.80
C GLY A 331 -41.43 -11.85 -25.67
N THR A 332 -40.15 -11.62 -25.98
CA THR A 332 -39.10 -11.22 -25.03
C THR A 332 -38.97 -9.69 -24.97
N GLN A 333 -38.25 -9.19 -23.96
CA GLN A 333 -38.01 -7.76 -23.73
C GLN A 333 -36.53 -7.48 -23.50
N PHE A 334 -35.66 -8.04 -24.33
CA PHE A 334 -34.22 -7.79 -24.22
C PHE A 334 -33.89 -6.33 -24.49
N GLU A 335 -33.13 -5.71 -23.59
CA GLU A 335 -32.58 -4.37 -23.72
C GLU A 335 -31.09 -4.46 -23.99
N PHE A 336 -30.64 -3.93 -25.13
CA PHE A 336 -29.24 -4.02 -25.54
C PHE A 336 -28.46 -2.74 -25.25
N TRP A 337 -27.60 -2.83 -24.24
CA TRP A 337 -26.64 -1.81 -23.86
C TRP A 337 -25.27 -2.14 -24.47
N ASP A 338 -24.49 -1.12 -24.77
CA ASP A 338 -23.10 -1.33 -25.18
C ASP A 338 -22.20 -0.21 -24.64
N HIS A 339 -20.92 -0.51 -24.46
CA HIS A 339 -19.93 0.47 -24.03
C HIS A 339 -18.72 0.40 -24.94
N GLY A 340 -18.49 1.45 -25.74
CA GLY A 340 -17.36 1.58 -26.66
C GLY A 340 -16.06 1.98 -25.97
N TYR A 341 -15.78 1.39 -24.80
CA TYR A 341 -14.67 1.77 -23.92
C TYR A 341 -14.65 3.27 -23.56
N ASN A 342 -13.53 3.77 -23.01
CA ASN A 342 -13.49 5.12 -22.43
C ASN A 342 -13.58 6.26 -23.46
N SER A 343 -13.34 5.99 -24.74
CA SER A 343 -13.47 6.98 -25.81
C SER A 343 -14.93 7.32 -26.10
N ASP A 344 -15.79 6.32 -26.11
CA ASP A 344 -17.19 6.48 -26.55
C ASP A 344 -18.18 6.42 -25.38
N GLY A 345 -17.87 5.65 -24.34
CA GLY A 345 -18.73 5.47 -23.17
C GLY A 345 -19.94 4.57 -23.41
N LEU A 346 -20.94 4.68 -22.53
CA LEU A 346 -22.13 3.84 -22.51
C LEU A 346 -23.23 4.35 -23.45
N ARG A 347 -23.76 3.46 -24.31
CA ARG A 347 -24.97 3.66 -25.12
C ARG A 347 -26.16 2.89 -24.56
N ASN A 348 -27.32 3.54 -24.60
CA ASN A 348 -28.61 2.98 -24.17
C ASN A 348 -29.20 2.01 -25.23
N PRO A 349 -30.35 1.35 -24.95
CA PRO A 349 -31.01 0.46 -25.90
C PRO A 349 -31.38 1.11 -27.24
N GLN A 350 -31.61 2.42 -27.25
CA GLN A 350 -31.89 3.21 -28.45
C GLN A 350 -30.62 3.56 -29.24
N GLY A 351 -29.42 3.22 -28.74
CA GLY A 351 -28.14 3.51 -29.39
C GLY A 351 -27.61 4.91 -29.09
N GLU A 352 -28.19 5.62 -28.13
CA GLU A 352 -27.82 6.97 -27.77
C GLU A 352 -26.79 6.96 -26.65
N PHE A 353 -25.77 7.82 -26.76
CA PHE A 353 -24.77 8.01 -25.70
C PHE A 353 -25.41 8.61 -24.46
N THR A 354 -25.17 7.97 -23.31
CA THR A 354 -25.73 8.39 -22.03
C THR A 354 -24.91 9.48 -21.32
N GLY A 355 -23.68 9.72 -21.78
CA GLY A 355 -22.69 10.53 -21.08
C GLY A 355 -22.07 9.85 -19.85
N THR A 356 -22.50 8.61 -19.53
CA THR A 356 -21.89 7.79 -18.48
C THR A 356 -20.73 6.99 -19.07
N ASN A 357 -19.66 6.85 -18.28
CA ASN A 357 -18.50 6.04 -18.61
C ASN A 357 -18.13 5.19 -17.38
N TYR A 358 -17.91 3.90 -17.58
CA TYR A 358 -17.51 2.98 -16.53
C TYR A 358 -16.02 3.06 -16.17
N ASN A 359 -15.27 3.92 -16.85
CA ASN A 359 -13.85 4.19 -16.62
C ASN A 359 -13.02 2.90 -16.61
N ILE A 360 -13.12 2.12 -17.69
CA ILE A 360 -12.45 0.83 -17.82
C ILE A 360 -10.93 1.04 -17.79
N PRO A 361 -10.20 0.60 -16.75
CA PRO A 361 -8.77 0.86 -16.65
C PRO A 361 -7.98 -0.04 -17.60
N GLY A 362 -6.83 0.44 -18.09
CA GLY A 362 -6.06 -0.30 -19.12
C GLY A 362 -6.81 -0.33 -20.45
N ASP A 363 -7.10 0.86 -20.99
CA ASP A 363 -8.05 1.16 -22.08
C ASP A 363 -7.81 0.47 -23.43
N ASN A 364 -6.85 -0.45 -23.54
CA ASN A 364 -6.44 -1.10 -24.78
C ASN A 364 -7.16 -2.42 -25.08
N THR A 365 -8.05 -2.91 -24.21
CA THR A 365 -8.80 -4.18 -24.37
C THR A 365 -7.92 -5.41 -24.62
N ASP A 366 -6.65 -5.38 -24.21
CA ASP A 366 -5.82 -6.57 -24.27
C ASP A 366 -6.34 -7.62 -23.25
N PRO A 367 -6.07 -8.92 -23.48
CA PRO A 367 -6.50 -9.98 -22.58
C PRO A 367 -6.08 -9.78 -21.11
N ASP A 368 -4.94 -9.15 -20.85
CA ASP A 368 -4.49 -8.80 -19.49
C ASP A 368 -5.32 -7.67 -18.87
N GLY A 369 -5.70 -6.66 -19.65
CA GLY A 369 -6.61 -5.58 -19.22
C GLY A 369 -7.98 -6.13 -18.80
N LEU A 370 -8.57 -7.02 -19.61
CA LEU A 370 -9.81 -7.72 -19.26
C LEU A 370 -9.65 -8.62 -18.04
N TYR A 371 -8.54 -9.37 -17.96
CA TYR A 371 -8.23 -10.18 -16.79
C TYR A 371 -8.18 -9.34 -15.51
N ASN A 372 -7.53 -8.17 -15.57
CA ASN A 372 -7.48 -7.24 -14.44
C ASN A 372 -8.85 -6.66 -14.10
N LEU A 373 -9.67 -6.30 -15.11
CA LEU A 373 -11.04 -5.84 -14.90
C LEU A 373 -11.85 -6.83 -14.05
N TRP A 374 -11.73 -8.12 -14.34
CA TRP A 374 -12.53 -9.14 -13.64
C TRP A 374 -11.92 -9.63 -12.34
N THR A 375 -10.59 -9.74 -12.27
CA THR A 375 -9.92 -10.46 -11.16
C THR A 375 -9.17 -9.56 -10.19
N SER A 376 -8.90 -8.30 -10.54
CA SER A 376 -8.12 -7.39 -9.70
C SER A 376 -8.93 -6.87 -8.50
N ASN A 377 -8.21 -6.62 -7.41
CA ASN A 377 -8.69 -5.93 -6.21
C ASN A 377 -8.34 -4.43 -6.20
N GLU A 378 -7.69 -3.93 -7.24
CA GLU A 378 -7.40 -2.51 -7.41
C GLU A 378 -8.70 -1.72 -7.54
N THR A 379 -8.78 -0.60 -6.81
CA THR A 379 -10.02 0.18 -6.61
C THR A 379 -10.72 0.54 -7.92
N ASP A 380 -9.98 0.98 -8.94
CA ASP A 380 -10.56 1.43 -10.21
C ASP A 380 -11.18 0.27 -11.01
N TYR A 381 -10.51 -0.88 -11.04
CA TYR A 381 -11.02 -2.09 -11.69
C TYR A 381 -12.25 -2.63 -10.94
N VAL A 382 -12.23 -2.62 -9.60
CA VAL A 382 -13.38 -2.99 -8.76
C VAL A 382 -14.57 -2.08 -9.04
N ASN A 383 -14.35 -0.77 -9.17
CA ASN A 383 -15.40 0.20 -9.45
C ASN A 383 -16.04 -0.04 -10.83
N ALA A 384 -15.22 -0.16 -11.88
CA ALA A 384 -15.68 -0.44 -13.25
C ALA A 384 -16.47 -1.76 -13.31
N ARG A 385 -15.92 -2.82 -12.70
CA ARG A 385 -16.57 -4.13 -12.60
C ARG A 385 -17.91 -4.07 -11.87
N ASN A 386 -17.97 -3.37 -10.75
CA ASN A 386 -19.22 -3.21 -10.00
C ASN A 386 -20.26 -2.43 -10.79
N GLN A 387 -19.85 -1.40 -11.55
CA GLN A 387 -20.76 -0.68 -12.43
C GLN A 387 -21.35 -1.59 -13.50
N ILE A 388 -20.54 -2.46 -14.13
CA ILE A 388 -21.05 -3.44 -15.11
C ILE A 388 -22.01 -4.43 -14.43
N LEU A 389 -21.58 -5.07 -13.33
CA LEU A 389 -22.36 -6.13 -12.67
C LEU A 389 -23.66 -5.63 -12.04
N ASN A 390 -23.70 -4.37 -11.60
CA ASN A 390 -24.90 -3.78 -10.98
C ASN A 390 -25.96 -3.37 -12.01
N ASN A 391 -25.58 -3.19 -13.28
CA ASN A 391 -26.49 -2.65 -14.32
C ASN A 391 -26.81 -3.67 -15.43
N HIS A 392 -26.04 -4.76 -15.54
CA HIS A 392 -26.14 -5.68 -16.67
C HIS A 392 -26.17 -7.14 -16.24
N GLU A 393 -26.88 -7.97 -17.01
CA GLU A 393 -27.20 -9.36 -16.66
C GLU A 393 -26.51 -10.36 -17.58
N VAL A 394 -26.56 -10.11 -18.89
CA VAL A 394 -25.80 -10.84 -19.92
C VAL A 394 -24.64 -9.98 -20.36
N ILE A 395 -23.42 -10.38 -20.05
CA ILE A 395 -22.23 -9.56 -20.20
C ILE A 395 -21.35 -10.20 -21.27
N ALA A 396 -21.38 -9.61 -22.45
CA ALA A 396 -20.48 -9.95 -23.54
C ALA A 396 -19.29 -8.99 -23.58
N PHE A 397 -18.12 -9.51 -23.90
CA PHE A 397 -16.93 -8.71 -24.09
C PHE A 397 -15.94 -9.42 -25.01
N LYS A 398 -15.10 -8.64 -25.67
CA LYS A 398 -14.00 -9.14 -26.49
C LYS A 398 -12.72 -8.36 -26.22
N SER A 399 -11.58 -9.02 -26.38
CA SER A 399 -10.32 -8.32 -26.54
C SER A 399 -10.25 -7.64 -27.92
N CYS A 400 -9.51 -6.54 -28.05
CA CYS A 400 -9.30 -5.86 -29.33
C CYS A 400 -7.84 -5.91 -29.78
N PHE A 401 -7.55 -5.24 -30.90
CA PHE A 401 -6.23 -5.19 -31.52
C PHE A 401 -5.13 -4.76 -30.52
N PRO A 402 -3.96 -5.43 -30.50
CA PRO A 402 -3.52 -6.54 -31.36
C PRO A 402 -3.66 -7.93 -30.72
N ALA A 403 -4.74 -8.24 -30.00
CA ALA A 403 -4.85 -9.51 -29.25
C ALA A 403 -4.70 -10.79 -30.09
N SER A 404 -5.05 -10.81 -31.38
CA SER A 404 -4.78 -11.98 -32.25
C SER A 404 -3.31 -12.12 -32.68
N ASN A 405 -2.43 -11.21 -32.28
CA ASN A 405 -0.98 -11.34 -32.49
C ASN A 405 -0.37 -12.27 -31.42
N ILE A 406 -0.57 -13.57 -31.59
CA ILE A 406 -0.05 -14.61 -30.69
C ILE A 406 1.19 -15.28 -31.34
N PRO A 407 2.41 -14.75 -31.14
CA PRO A 407 3.58 -15.17 -31.91
C PRO A 407 4.08 -16.58 -31.55
N ASP A 408 3.79 -17.05 -30.34
CA ASP A 408 4.33 -18.30 -29.82
C ASP A 408 3.39 -19.00 -28.82
N ALA A 409 3.74 -20.24 -28.49
CA ALA A 409 2.99 -21.08 -27.56
C ALA A 409 2.98 -20.54 -26.12
N ALA A 410 3.99 -19.76 -25.73
CA ALA A 410 4.04 -19.16 -24.39
C ALA A 410 2.99 -18.05 -24.25
N THR A 411 2.86 -17.20 -25.26
CA THR A 411 1.82 -16.18 -25.35
C THR A 411 0.43 -16.81 -25.37
N LEU A 412 0.25 -17.88 -26.16
CA LEU A 412 -1.00 -18.65 -26.17
C LEU A 412 -1.36 -19.17 -24.77
N ALA A 413 -0.42 -19.81 -24.08
CA ALA A 413 -0.64 -20.33 -22.73
C ALA A 413 -0.94 -19.21 -21.70
N GLN A 414 -0.31 -18.05 -21.86
CA GLN A 414 -0.58 -16.88 -21.01
C GLN A 414 -2.02 -16.39 -21.18
N TYR A 415 -2.52 -16.34 -22.43
CA TYR A 415 -3.90 -15.96 -22.71
C TYR A 415 -4.88 -16.95 -22.10
N GLN A 416 -4.61 -18.25 -22.25
CA GLN A 416 -5.41 -19.30 -21.62
C GLN A 416 -5.46 -19.14 -20.10
N THR A 417 -4.33 -18.82 -19.47
CA THR A 417 -4.23 -18.59 -18.02
C THR A 417 -5.12 -17.43 -17.57
N TRP A 418 -5.10 -16.31 -18.30
CA TRP A 418 -5.94 -15.16 -18.00
C TRP A 418 -7.43 -15.47 -18.14
N TYR A 419 -7.84 -16.14 -19.22
CA TYR A 419 -9.24 -16.51 -19.40
C TYR A 419 -9.72 -17.54 -18.37
N LEU A 420 -8.87 -18.47 -17.93
CA LEU A 420 -9.20 -19.38 -16.83
C LEU A 420 -9.45 -18.61 -15.52
N GLY A 421 -8.62 -17.63 -15.18
CA GLY A 421 -8.85 -16.82 -13.98
C GLY A 421 -10.09 -15.92 -14.07
N MET A 422 -10.43 -15.42 -15.27
CA MET A 422 -11.71 -14.74 -15.50
C MET A 422 -12.89 -15.70 -15.30
N ARG A 423 -12.80 -16.93 -15.82
CA ARG A 423 -13.82 -17.97 -15.66
C ARG A 423 -14.06 -18.33 -14.20
N ASP A 424 -13.00 -18.48 -13.41
CA ASP A 424 -13.11 -18.72 -11.97
C ASP A 424 -13.87 -17.59 -11.26
N PHE A 425 -13.68 -16.33 -11.69
CA PHE A 425 -14.48 -15.21 -11.21
C PHE A 425 -15.95 -15.31 -11.67
N PHE A 426 -16.19 -15.65 -12.94
CA PHE A 426 -17.54 -15.79 -13.49
C PHE A 426 -18.34 -16.86 -12.75
N ASP A 427 -17.74 -17.98 -12.37
CA ASP A 427 -18.40 -19.04 -11.60
C ASP A 427 -18.94 -18.54 -10.25
N THR A 428 -18.39 -17.46 -9.70
CA THR A 428 -18.90 -16.83 -8.46
C THR A 428 -20.18 -16.01 -8.67
N ARG A 429 -20.60 -15.82 -9.93
CA ARG A 429 -21.69 -14.94 -10.37
C ARG A 429 -22.75 -15.71 -11.14
N THR A 430 -23.39 -16.67 -10.47
CA THR A 430 -24.45 -17.50 -11.05
C THR A 430 -25.72 -16.72 -11.42
N ASP A 431 -25.85 -15.48 -10.96
CA ASP A 431 -26.91 -14.55 -11.33
C ASP A 431 -26.61 -13.75 -12.61
N ARG A 432 -25.51 -14.07 -13.29
CA ARG A 432 -25.05 -13.41 -14.52
C ARG A 432 -24.66 -14.44 -15.56
N LEU A 433 -24.87 -14.11 -16.83
CA LEU A 433 -24.39 -14.88 -17.96
C LEU A 433 -23.23 -14.14 -18.63
N PHE A 434 -22.06 -14.78 -18.72
CA PHE A 434 -20.89 -14.21 -19.37
C PHE A 434 -20.72 -14.80 -20.77
N ILE A 435 -20.58 -13.92 -21.75
CA ILE A 435 -20.32 -14.29 -23.13
C ILE A 435 -18.88 -13.88 -23.46
N VAL A 436 -17.96 -14.83 -23.41
CA VAL A 436 -16.60 -14.61 -23.92
C VAL A 436 -16.63 -14.64 -25.43
N MET A 437 -15.96 -13.69 -26.07
CA MET A 437 -15.90 -13.61 -27.52
C MET A 437 -14.44 -13.72 -27.96
N SER A 438 -14.15 -14.64 -28.89
CA SER A 438 -12.82 -14.76 -29.44
C SER A 438 -12.41 -13.47 -30.17
N THR A 439 -11.12 -13.24 -30.31
CA THR A 439 -10.59 -12.08 -31.04
C THR A 439 -10.83 -12.22 -32.55
N PRO A 440 -10.96 -11.11 -33.31
CA PRO A 440 -11.03 -11.19 -34.77
C PRO A 440 -9.66 -11.60 -35.37
N PRO A 441 -9.61 -12.33 -36.50
CA PRO A 441 -8.36 -12.67 -37.16
C PRO A 441 -7.64 -11.42 -37.69
N LEU A 442 -6.32 -11.46 -37.77
CA LEU A 442 -5.53 -10.38 -38.36
C LEU A 442 -5.59 -10.41 -39.89
N HIS A 443 -5.46 -9.23 -40.49
CA HIS A 443 -5.27 -9.07 -41.93
C HIS A 443 -4.08 -9.89 -42.43
N ARG A 444 -4.15 -10.42 -43.65
CA ARG A 444 -3.07 -11.25 -44.22
C ARG A 444 -1.72 -10.56 -44.34
N LEU A 445 -1.72 -9.22 -44.43
CA LEU A 445 -0.50 -8.39 -44.45
C LEU A 445 -0.03 -7.96 -43.05
N ALA A 446 -0.78 -8.28 -42.00
CA ALA A 446 -0.47 -7.95 -40.60
C ALA A 446 0.03 -9.16 -39.78
N THR A 447 0.00 -10.37 -40.35
CA THR A 447 0.32 -11.61 -39.64
C THR A 447 1.10 -12.59 -40.53
N ASN A 448 1.46 -13.73 -39.97
CA ASN A 448 2.06 -14.87 -40.68
C ASN A 448 1.32 -16.17 -40.29
N SER A 449 1.61 -17.28 -40.98
CA SER A 449 0.92 -18.56 -40.78
C SER A 449 1.00 -19.09 -39.34
N THR A 450 2.14 -18.91 -38.66
CA THR A 450 2.32 -19.37 -37.27
C THR A 450 1.46 -18.57 -36.32
N THR A 451 1.53 -17.23 -36.41
CA THR A 451 0.74 -16.34 -35.57
C THR A 451 -0.76 -16.54 -35.80
N ALA A 452 -1.19 -16.67 -37.07
CA ALA A 452 -2.59 -16.93 -37.43
C ALA A 452 -3.08 -18.30 -36.89
N ALA A 453 -2.28 -19.35 -36.98
CA ALA A 453 -2.60 -20.66 -36.43
C ALA A 453 -2.71 -20.64 -34.90
N ASN A 454 -1.85 -19.90 -34.20
CA ASN A 454 -1.96 -19.74 -32.74
C ASN A 454 -3.22 -18.97 -32.34
N ALA A 455 -3.59 -17.94 -33.09
CA ALA A 455 -4.83 -17.19 -32.87
C ALA A 455 -6.08 -18.07 -33.07
N ARG A 456 -6.07 -18.92 -34.11
CA ARG A 456 -7.09 -19.95 -34.31
C ARG A 456 -7.15 -20.93 -33.13
N ALA A 457 -6.00 -21.47 -32.72
CA ALA A 457 -5.93 -22.41 -31.60
C ALA A 457 -6.46 -21.80 -30.30
N PHE A 458 -6.23 -20.50 -30.06
CA PHE A 458 -6.82 -19.78 -28.94
C PHE A 458 -8.35 -19.70 -29.04
N ALA A 459 -8.87 -19.29 -30.20
CA ALA A 459 -10.31 -19.17 -30.42
C ALA A 459 -11.03 -20.53 -30.28
N ASP A 460 -10.47 -21.58 -30.86
CA ASP A 460 -11.00 -22.94 -30.76
C ASP A 460 -10.97 -23.45 -29.30
N TRP A 461 -9.89 -23.20 -28.57
CA TRP A 461 -9.80 -23.56 -27.15
C TRP A 461 -10.85 -22.82 -26.30
N LEU A 462 -11.00 -21.51 -26.51
CA LEU A 462 -11.93 -20.66 -25.76
C LEU A 462 -13.39 -21.12 -25.92
N CYS A 463 -13.74 -21.65 -27.10
CA CYS A 463 -15.06 -22.18 -27.40
C CYS A 463 -15.18 -23.71 -27.25
N SER A 464 -14.15 -24.38 -26.73
CA SER A 464 -14.16 -25.84 -26.53
C SER A 464 -14.76 -26.26 -25.19
N ASP A 465 -15.10 -27.55 -25.06
CA ASP A 465 -15.49 -28.17 -23.79
C ASP A 465 -14.40 -28.02 -22.71
N THR A 466 -13.12 -27.92 -23.10
CA THR A 466 -12.01 -27.71 -22.13
C THR A 466 -12.20 -26.42 -21.35
N TYR A 467 -12.70 -25.36 -22.00
CA TYR A 467 -12.97 -24.08 -21.36
C TYR A 467 -14.40 -23.99 -20.81
N LEU A 468 -15.40 -24.58 -21.46
CA LEU A 468 -16.80 -24.33 -21.13
C LEU A 468 -17.45 -25.41 -20.23
N SER A 469 -16.97 -26.65 -20.25
CA SER A 469 -17.62 -27.75 -19.52
C SER A 469 -17.58 -27.52 -18.01
N GLY A 470 -18.75 -27.57 -17.36
CA GLY A 470 -18.89 -27.34 -15.92
C GLY A 470 -19.17 -25.88 -15.53
N HIS A 471 -19.23 -24.97 -16.50
CA HIS A 471 -19.40 -23.53 -16.29
C HIS A 471 -20.72 -23.05 -16.93
N PRO A 472 -21.89 -23.38 -16.33
CA PRO A 472 -23.19 -23.19 -16.97
C PRO A 472 -23.54 -21.73 -17.23
N ASN A 473 -22.83 -20.77 -16.63
CA ASN A 473 -23.02 -19.34 -16.79
C ASN A 473 -21.97 -18.67 -17.69
N VAL A 474 -21.18 -19.47 -18.43
CA VAL A 474 -20.23 -18.99 -19.44
C VAL A 474 -20.59 -19.59 -20.80
N ARG A 475 -20.61 -18.76 -21.83
CA ARG A 475 -20.75 -19.17 -23.24
C ARG A 475 -19.69 -18.49 -24.08
N CYS A 476 -19.36 -19.10 -25.22
CA CYS A 476 -18.38 -18.57 -26.14
C CYS A 476 -19.01 -18.21 -27.49
N PHE A 477 -18.75 -17.00 -27.98
CA PHE A 477 -19.01 -16.63 -29.37
C PHE A 477 -17.70 -16.65 -30.17
N ASN A 478 -17.57 -17.60 -31.10
CA ASN A 478 -16.37 -17.76 -31.93
C ASN A 478 -16.36 -16.75 -33.09
N LEU A 479 -16.15 -15.47 -32.78
CA LEU A 479 -16.00 -14.41 -33.78
C LEU A 479 -14.89 -14.71 -34.80
N PHE A 480 -13.84 -15.39 -34.36
CA PHE A 480 -12.68 -15.69 -35.20
C PHE A 480 -13.10 -16.56 -36.38
N ASP A 481 -13.82 -17.64 -36.11
CA ASP A 481 -14.24 -18.61 -37.14
C ASP A 481 -15.18 -17.98 -38.19
N TYR A 482 -16.05 -17.04 -37.79
CA TYR A 482 -16.90 -16.32 -38.73
C TYR A 482 -16.14 -15.37 -39.67
N LEU A 483 -14.99 -14.85 -39.24
CA LEU A 483 -14.21 -13.84 -39.97
C LEU A 483 -12.99 -14.43 -40.69
N ALA A 484 -12.50 -15.58 -40.25
CA ALA A 484 -11.26 -16.15 -40.73
C ALA A 484 -11.45 -16.96 -42.02
N HIS A 485 -10.43 -16.93 -42.88
CA HIS A 485 -10.30 -17.90 -43.95
C HIS A 485 -10.14 -19.30 -43.32
N PRO A 486 -10.83 -20.33 -43.84
CA PRO A 486 -10.75 -21.68 -43.29
C PRO A 486 -9.31 -22.18 -43.14
N ASP A 487 -9.08 -23.09 -42.19
CA ASP A 487 -7.81 -23.78 -42.07
C ASP A 487 -7.70 -24.87 -43.15
N ASP A 488 -7.47 -24.43 -44.39
CA ASP A 488 -7.36 -25.26 -45.59
C ASP A 488 -5.90 -25.57 -45.96
N GLY A 489 -4.96 -25.20 -45.09
CA GLY A 489 -3.51 -25.32 -45.33
C GLY A 489 -2.95 -24.34 -46.36
N SER A 490 -3.75 -23.38 -46.85
CA SER A 490 -3.25 -22.30 -47.72
C SER A 490 -2.37 -21.30 -46.97
N SER A 491 -1.64 -20.46 -47.70
CA SER A 491 -0.81 -19.41 -47.10
C SER A 491 -1.60 -18.36 -46.32
N ASN A 492 -2.91 -18.27 -46.56
CA ASN A 492 -3.81 -17.30 -45.92
C ASN A 492 -4.76 -17.97 -44.91
N ALA A 493 -4.57 -19.26 -44.61
CA ALA A 493 -5.33 -19.98 -43.60
C ALA A 493 -5.33 -19.23 -42.26
N ASN A 494 -6.49 -19.17 -41.61
CA ASN A 494 -6.69 -18.52 -40.32
C ASN A 494 -6.44 -16.99 -40.30
N MET A 495 -6.31 -16.34 -41.46
CA MET A 495 -6.23 -14.88 -41.58
C MET A 495 -7.60 -14.30 -41.89
N LEU A 496 -7.80 -12.98 -41.74
CA LEU A 496 -9.04 -12.31 -42.15
C LEU A 496 -9.36 -12.68 -43.60
N ARG A 497 -10.61 -13.09 -43.87
CA ARG A 497 -11.02 -13.46 -45.22
C ARG A 497 -10.80 -12.30 -46.18
N TYR A 498 -10.35 -12.62 -47.38
CA TYR A 498 -10.06 -11.61 -48.39
C TYR A 498 -11.27 -10.71 -48.68
N ASP A 499 -12.48 -11.26 -48.79
CA ASP A 499 -13.72 -10.50 -49.01
C ASP A 499 -14.16 -9.64 -47.81
N TYR A 500 -13.55 -9.84 -46.63
CA TYR A 500 -13.80 -9.09 -45.40
C TYR A 500 -12.72 -8.05 -45.09
N GLU A 501 -11.65 -7.99 -45.87
CA GLU A 501 -10.64 -6.92 -45.78
C GLU A 501 -11.25 -5.57 -46.19
N GLY A 502 -11.01 -4.51 -45.42
CA GLY A 502 -11.37 -3.14 -45.83
C GLY A 502 -10.53 -2.63 -47.00
N SER A 503 -9.25 -3.02 -47.03
CA SER A 503 -8.27 -2.67 -48.05
C SER A 503 -7.35 -3.84 -48.32
N HIS A 504 -7.07 -4.14 -49.59
CA HIS A 504 -6.15 -5.23 -49.95
C HIS A 504 -4.68 -4.80 -50.04
N SER A 505 -4.41 -3.52 -49.77
CA SER A 505 -3.11 -2.88 -49.98
C SER A 505 -2.44 -2.40 -48.70
N ASP A 506 -3.09 -2.52 -47.55
CA ASP A 506 -2.51 -2.20 -46.23
C ASP A 506 -2.69 -3.36 -45.25
N SER A 507 -2.31 -3.14 -44.00
CA SER A 507 -2.35 -4.15 -42.94
C SER A 507 -3.52 -3.94 -41.97
N ASP A 508 -4.55 -3.18 -42.36
CA ASP A 508 -5.67 -2.91 -41.48
C ASP A 508 -6.51 -4.18 -41.27
N SER A 509 -6.67 -4.56 -40.01
CA SER A 509 -7.40 -5.77 -39.61
C SER A 509 -8.86 -5.50 -39.24
N HIS A 510 -9.36 -4.28 -39.42
CA HIS A 510 -10.79 -4.00 -39.28
C HIS A 510 -11.60 -4.72 -40.38
N PRO A 511 -12.58 -5.57 -40.01
CA PRO A 511 -13.49 -6.16 -40.99
C PRO A 511 -14.34 -5.07 -41.65
N ASN A 512 -14.61 -5.25 -42.94
CA ASN A 512 -15.43 -4.32 -43.72
C ASN A 512 -16.94 -4.48 -43.41
N THR A 513 -17.74 -3.62 -44.04
CA THR A 513 -19.20 -3.61 -43.90
C THR A 513 -19.87 -4.95 -44.25
N LEU A 514 -19.37 -5.68 -45.25
CA LEU A 514 -19.92 -7.00 -45.61
C LEU A 514 -19.71 -8.01 -44.46
N ALA A 515 -18.53 -8.01 -43.86
CA ALA A 515 -18.24 -8.85 -42.70
C ALA A 515 -19.16 -8.49 -41.52
N ASN A 516 -19.31 -7.21 -41.22
CA ASN A 516 -20.14 -6.73 -40.13
C ASN A 516 -21.63 -7.05 -40.34
N GLN A 517 -22.15 -6.87 -41.56
CA GLN A 517 -23.51 -7.26 -41.95
C GLN A 517 -23.75 -8.77 -41.88
N THR A 518 -22.71 -9.57 -42.07
CA THR A 518 -22.80 -11.03 -41.97
C THR A 518 -22.81 -11.49 -40.52
N VAL A 519 -21.91 -10.95 -39.69
CA VAL A 519 -21.67 -11.47 -38.34
C VAL A 519 -22.52 -10.79 -37.27
N GLY A 520 -22.84 -9.50 -37.42
CA GLY A 520 -23.64 -8.73 -36.45
C GLY A 520 -24.98 -9.39 -36.12
N PRO A 521 -25.81 -9.76 -37.12
CA PRO A 521 -27.07 -10.44 -36.86
C PRO A 521 -26.92 -11.79 -36.14
N ILE A 522 -25.88 -12.55 -36.50
CA ILE A 522 -25.58 -13.85 -35.88
C ILE A 522 -25.22 -13.65 -34.41
N PHE A 523 -24.42 -12.63 -34.10
CA PHE A 523 -24.05 -12.33 -32.72
C PHE A 523 -25.23 -11.83 -31.89
N ALA A 524 -26.07 -10.96 -32.45
CA ALA A 524 -27.30 -10.51 -31.80
C ALA A 524 -28.24 -11.67 -31.45
N ASP A 525 -28.50 -12.58 -32.40
CA ASP A 525 -29.31 -13.78 -32.16
C ASP A 525 -28.67 -14.69 -31.10
N PHE A 526 -27.34 -14.87 -31.14
CA PHE A 526 -26.60 -15.61 -30.14
C PHE A 526 -26.77 -15.02 -28.72
N LEU A 527 -26.74 -13.69 -28.58
CA LEU A 527 -26.98 -13.05 -27.28
C LEU A 527 -28.39 -13.32 -26.77
N CYS A 528 -29.41 -13.15 -27.62
CA CYS A 528 -30.80 -13.38 -27.26
C CYS A 528 -31.08 -14.84 -26.90
N THR A 529 -30.60 -15.79 -27.70
CA THR A 529 -30.80 -17.22 -27.46
C THR A 529 -30.04 -17.70 -26.22
N SER A 530 -28.81 -17.20 -26.00
CA SER A 530 -28.05 -17.49 -24.79
C SER A 530 -28.77 -16.96 -23.54
N ALA A 531 -29.28 -15.73 -23.59
CA ALA A 531 -30.03 -15.11 -22.51
C ALA A 531 -31.36 -15.82 -22.22
N ALA A 532 -32.07 -16.27 -23.25
CA ALA A 532 -33.34 -16.97 -23.11
C ALA A 532 -33.20 -18.40 -22.57
N SER A 533 -32.05 -19.04 -22.81
CA SER A 533 -31.80 -20.44 -22.47
C SER A 533 -31.09 -20.66 -21.13
N TYR A 534 -30.48 -19.61 -20.58
CA TYR A 534 -29.87 -19.58 -19.27
C TYR A 534 -30.90 -19.21 -18.20
#